data_AF-A0AAF0Q0G5-F1
#
_entry.id   AF-A0AAF0Q0G5-F1
#
_cell.length_a   1.000
_cell.length_b   1.000
_cell.length_c   1.000
_cell.angle_alpha   90.00
_cell.angle_beta   90.00
_cell.angle_gamma   90.00
#
_symmetry.space_group_name_H-M   'P 1'
#
loop_
_entity.id
_entity.type
_entity.pdbx_description
1 polymer ?
#
loop_
_entity_poly.entity_id
_entity_poly.type
_entity_poly.pdbx_seq_one_letter_code
_entity_poly.pdbx_strand_id
1 'polypeptide(L)'
;MAHLLAAVSLPPVTFRPAGGHYLRLTTKTQAIRAVSLEEIPPNAVRRKLDSTWRGGFSLGVDLGLARTGLALSKGFNFRPLTVLELRGQKLELRIIDIAQKQEVDEFIIGLPLSSDGKETPQSNKVRSVAGRLAVRAAERGWRVYLQEEYGTTIDAMSYMVDRGLGKSAREGKQDAYAAAMVLERYFLESGRRIELVLPKQLDLQERLKKGCSKDADYSTDESD
;
A
#
# COMPACT_ATOMS: atom_id res chain seq x y z
N MET A 1 -5.91 22.42 47.34
CA MET A 1 -6.72 23.29 46.47
C MET A 1 -6.70 22.70 45.07
N ALA A 2 -7.66 21.81 44.80
CA ALA A 2 -7.80 21.12 43.52
C ALA A 2 -8.54 22.02 42.53
N HIS A 3 -7.94 22.33 41.38
CA HIS A 3 -8.62 23.02 40.28
C HIS A 3 -9.00 22.02 39.20
N LEU A 4 -10.31 21.86 39.08
CA LEU A 4 -11.08 21.03 38.17
C LEU A 4 -11.10 21.70 36.78
N LEU A 5 -10.57 21.05 35.74
CA LEU A 5 -10.71 21.46 34.34
C LEU A 5 -11.95 20.79 33.74
N ALA A 6 -12.96 21.60 33.40
CA ALA A 6 -14.19 21.16 32.76
C ALA A 6 -13.94 20.87 31.27
N ALA A 7 -14.24 19.64 30.82
CA ALA A 7 -14.24 19.26 29.42
C ALA A 7 -15.50 19.77 28.72
N VAL A 8 -15.33 20.59 27.67
CA VAL A 8 -16.42 21.06 26.81
C VAL A 8 -16.79 19.93 25.83
N SER A 9 -18.00 19.41 25.98
CA SER A 9 -18.58 18.39 25.10
C SER A 9 -19.15 19.02 23.83
N LEU A 10 -18.62 18.66 22.66
CA LEU A 10 -19.18 19.03 21.36
C LEU A 10 -20.17 17.96 20.88
N PRO A 11 -21.29 18.34 20.23
CA PRO A 11 -22.33 17.39 19.81
C PRO A 11 -21.85 16.49 18.66
N PRO A 12 -22.41 15.25 18.55
CA PRO A 12 -22.03 14.30 17.53
C PRO A 12 -22.46 14.78 16.12
N VAL A 13 -21.49 14.91 15.22
CA VAL A 13 -21.72 15.23 13.80
C VAL A 13 -22.22 13.97 13.09
N THR A 14 -23.48 13.95 12.69
CA THR A 14 -24.07 12.87 11.89
C THR A 14 -23.75 13.10 10.41
N PHE A 15 -22.93 12.22 9.83
CA PHE A 15 -22.58 12.26 8.40
C PHE A 15 -23.45 11.27 7.61
N ARG A 16 -24.22 11.77 6.65
CA ARG A 16 -24.93 10.96 5.64
C ARG A 16 -24.01 10.73 4.44
N PRO A 17 -23.73 9.49 4.00
CA PRO A 17 -22.92 9.26 2.81
C PRO A 17 -23.78 9.31 1.55
N ALA A 18 -23.31 10.05 0.55
CA ALA A 18 -23.79 9.98 -0.83
C ALA A 18 -23.00 8.91 -1.60
N GLY A 19 -23.70 8.21 -2.50
CA GLY A 19 -23.34 6.94 -3.13
C GLY A 19 -21.93 6.83 -3.75
N GLY A 20 -21.30 5.68 -3.47
CA GLY A 20 -20.07 5.18 -4.07
C GLY A 20 -19.68 3.86 -3.40
N HIS A 21 -20.18 2.73 -3.91
CA HIS A 21 -20.05 1.42 -3.25
C HIS A 21 -18.62 0.84 -3.34
N TYR A 22 -17.79 1.12 -2.33
CA TYR A 22 -16.65 0.29 -1.93
C TYR A 22 -16.78 -0.07 -0.44
N LEU A 23 -16.60 -1.35 -0.10
CA LEU A 23 -16.74 -1.88 1.26
C LEU A 23 -15.59 -1.36 2.13
N ARG A 24 -15.85 -0.29 2.89
CA ARG A 24 -15.01 0.13 4.01
C ARG A 24 -15.17 -0.91 5.12
N LEU A 25 -14.14 -1.72 5.39
CA LEU A 25 -14.15 -2.61 6.55
C LEU A 25 -13.90 -1.78 7.82
N THR A 26 -14.93 -1.09 8.30
CA THR A 26 -14.99 -0.63 9.69
C THR A 26 -15.42 -1.81 10.55
N THR A 27 -14.62 -2.13 11.57
CA THR A 27 -14.87 -3.21 12.52
C THR A 27 -16.30 -3.16 13.09
N LYS A 28 -16.98 -4.32 13.03
CA LYS A 28 -18.32 -4.68 13.52
C LYS A 28 -19.49 -4.41 12.56
N THR A 29 -19.87 -5.43 11.78
CA THR A 29 -21.17 -6.15 11.81
C THR A 29 -21.13 -7.31 10.79
N GLN A 30 -21.63 -8.48 11.19
CA GLN A 30 -21.60 -9.75 10.43
C GLN A 30 -22.42 -9.69 9.13
N ALA A 31 -21.77 -9.95 7.98
CA ALA A 31 -22.29 -10.71 6.84
C ALA A 31 -21.20 -10.79 5.76
N ILE A 32 -20.86 -12.02 5.33
CA ILE A 32 -19.75 -12.39 4.43
C ILE A 32 -18.38 -12.24 5.11
N ARG A 33 -17.63 -13.34 5.23
CA ARG A 33 -16.35 -13.42 5.95
C ARG A 33 -15.25 -12.72 5.13
N ALA A 34 -15.34 -11.40 5.06
CA ALA A 34 -14.37 -10.52 4.42
C ALA A 34 -12.99 -10.85 4.99
N VAL A 35 -12.04 -11.07 4.08
CA VAL A 35 -10.62 -11.24 4.40
C VAL A 35 -10.21 -10.13 5.37
N SER A 36 -9.85 -10.49 6.59
CA SER A 36 -9.41 -9.51 7.59
C SER A 36 -7.89 -9.32 7.52
N LEU A 37 -7.38 -8.19 8.02
CA LEU A 37 -5.93 -7.95 8.10
C LEU A 37 -5.23 -8.97 9.01
N GLU A 38 -5.98 -9.58 9.94
CA GLU A 38 -5.50 -10.67 10.79
C GLU A 38 -5.40 -12.00 10.03
N GLU A 39 -6.32 -12.28 9.08
CA GLU A 39 -6.24 -13.47 8.22
C GLU A 39 -5.06 -13.38 7.23
N ILE A 40 -4.70 -12.17 6.78
CA ILE A 40 -3.61 -11.93 5.83
C ILE A 40 -2.76 -10.73 6.26
N PRO A 41 -1.82 -10.91 7.20
CA PRO A 41 -1.08 -9.79 7.76
C PRO A 41 -0.17 -9.12 6.73
N PRO A 42 -0.10 -7.78 6.68
CA PRO A 42 0.86 -7.03 5.85
C PRO A 42 2.32 -7.40 6.18
N ASN A 43 3.24 -7.32 5.22
CA ASN A 43 4.66 -7.63 5.47
C ASN A 43 5.27 -6.77 6.59
N ALA A 44 4.81 -5.54 6.78
CA ALA A 44 5.25 -4.68 7.89
C ALA A 44 4.97 -5.27 9.29
N VAL A 45 4.01 -6.18 9.42
CA VAL A 45 3.64 -6.84 10.68
C VAL A 45 4.12 -8.29 10.73
N ARG A 46 4.21 -8.98 9.58
CA ARG A 46 4.58 -10.42 9.52
C ARG A 46 5.85 -10.77 10.26
N ARG A 47 6.93 -9.97 10.15
CA ARG A 47 8.19 -10.25 10.86
C ARG A 47 8.05 -10.21 12.39
N LYS A 48 7.11 -9.42 12.94
CA LYS A 48 6.84 -9.39 14.38
C LYS A 48 6.08 -10.64 14.85
N LEU A 49 5.28 -11.22 13.96
CA LEU A 49 4.43 -12.38 14.25
C LEU A 49 5.13 -13.72 13.97
N ASP A 50 6.07 -13.74 13.04
CA ASP A 50 6.83 -14.94 12.66
C ASP A 50 8.32 -14.60 12.51
N SER A 51 9.12 -15.15 13.43
CA SER A 51 10.58 -14.98 13.45
C SER A 51 11.30 -15.74 12.33
N THR A 52 10.64 -16.72 11.71
CA THR A 52 11.16 -17.52 10.59
C THR A 52 10.83 -16.93 9.23
N TRP A 53 9.96 -15.91 9.18
CA TRP A 53 9.60 -15.20 7.95
C TRP A 53 10.83 -14.51 7.35
N ARG A 54 11.35 -15.06 6.24
CA ARG A 54 12.56 -14.57 5.55
C ARG A 54 12.35 -13.32 4.69
N GLY A 55 11.15 -12.73 4.79
CA GLY A 55 10.79 -11.47 4.15
C GLY A 55 9.94 -11.68 2.90
N GLY A 56 8.96 -10.80 2.76
CA GLY A 56 8.22 -10.61 1.52
C GLY A 56 8.71 -9.37 0.80
N PHE A 57 8.59 -9.33 -0.53
CA PHE A 57 8.93 -8.16 -1.31
C PHE A 57 7.69 -7.27 -1.45
N SER A 58 7.81 -6.02 -1.00
CA SER A 58 6.75 -5.03 -1.13
C SER A 58 7.12 -4.00 -2.21
N LEU A 59 6.22 -3.78 -3.17
CA LEU A 59 6.37 -2.76 -4.20
C LEU A 59 5.62 -1.48 -3.79
N GLY A 60 6.36 -0.40 -3.61
CA GLY A 60 5.83 0.94 -3.37
C GLY A 60 5.41 1.57 -4.69
N VAL A 61 4.24 2.19 -4.71
CA VAL A 61 3.68 2.85 -5.90
C VAL A 61 3.20 4.24 -5.51
N ASP A 62 3.82 5.26 -6.07
CA ASP A 62 3.34 6.65 -6.00
C ASP A 62 2.64 7.01 -7.31
N LEU A 63 1.32 7.20 -7.25
CA LEU A 63 0.47 7.47 -8.41
C LEU A 63 0.30 8.98 -8.62
N GLY A 64 1.26 9.58 -9.31
CA GLY A 64 1.17 10.96 -9.77
C GLY A 64 0.24 11.15 -10.98
N LEU A 65 -0.03 12.42 -11.32
CA LEU A 65 -0.86 12.78 -12.47
C LEU A 65 -0.21 12.46 -13.83
N ALA A 66 1.11 12.61 -13.92
CA ALA A 66 1.89 12.46 -15.14
C ALA A 66 2.92 11.31 -15.06
N ARG A 67 3.30 10.89 -13.86
CA ARG A 67 4.33 9.87 -13.64
C ARG A 67 3.90 8.94 -12.53
N THR A 68 4.38 7.71 -12.57
CA THR A 68 4.21 6.75 -11.49
C THR A 68 5.58 6.33 -10.99
N GLY A 69 5.88 6.67 -9.75
CA GLY A 69 7.07 6.23 -9.07
C GLY A 69 6.93 4.80 -8.58
N LEU A 70 7.98 3.99 -8.75
CA LEU A 70 8.07 2.65 -8.18
C LEU A 70 9.31 2.52 -7.29
N ALA A 71 9.14 1.84 -6.17
CA ALA A 71 10.21 1.45 -5.27
C ALA A 71 10.02 0.00 -4.82
N LEU A 72 11.12 -0.67 -4.46
CA LEU A 72 11.09 -2.03 -3.93
C LEU A 72 11.58 -2.03 -2.49
N SER A 73 11.03 -2.93 -1.69
CA SER A 73 11.58 -3.25 -0.38
C SER A 73 11.60 -4.74 -0.07
N LYS A 74 12.58 -5.13 0.75
CA LYS A 74 12.61 -6.41 1.47
C LYS A 74 12.80 -6.09 2.95
N GLY A 75 11.70 -6.06 3.69
CA GLY A 75 11.68 -5.50 5.05
C GLY A 75 12.04 -4.01 5.05
N PHE A 76 12.89 -3.58 5.98
CA PHE A 76 13.31 -2.18 6.14
C PHE A 76 14.38 -1.71 5.13
N ASN A 77 14.67 -2.50 4.09
CA ASN A 77 15.58 -2.10 3.02
C ASN A 77 14.77 -1.54 1.85
N PHE A 78 14.74 -0.22 1.71
CA PHE A 78 13.98 0.48 0.67
C PHE A 78 14.91 0.95 -0.45
N ARG A 79 14.52 0.75 -1.71
CA ARG A 79 15.24 1.32 -2.86
C ARG A 79 14.29 1.85 -3.93
N PRO A 80 14.51 3.07 -4.45
CA PRO A 80 13.85 3.52 -5.67
C PRO A 80 14.13 2.54 -6.80
N LEU A 81 13.12 2.23 -7.62
CA LEU A 81 13.23 1.26 -8.70
C LEU A 81 13.22 1.96 -10.06
N THR A 82 12.11 2.61 -10.42
CA THR A 82 11.94 3.27 -11.72
C THR A 82 10.78 4.26 -11.67
N VAL A 83 10.71 5.14 -12.66
CA VAL A 83 9.54 5.98 -12.93
C VAL A 83 8.89 5.52 -14.23
N LEU A 84 7.56 5.48 -14.27
CA LEU A 84 6.78 5.11 -15.45
C LEU A 84 5.96 6.31 -15.94
N GLU A 85 6.00 6.56 -17.24
CA GLU A 85 5.19 7.57 -17.95
C GLU A 85 4.06 6.90 -18.74
N LEU A 86 3.33 6.00 -18.06
CA LEU A 86 2.22 5.24 -18.63
C LEU A 86 0.91 5.60 -17.94
N ARG A 87 -0.22 5.29 -18.61
CA ARG A 87 -1.57 5.50 -18.09
C ARG A 87 -2.49 4.31 -18.35
N GLY A 88 -3.57 4.25 -17.58
CA GLY A 88 -4.62 3.25 -17.69
C GLY A 88 -4.07 1.81 -17.68
N GLN A 89 -4.64 0.96 -18.53
CA GLN A 89 -4.29 -0.45 -18.59
C GLN A 89 -2.80 -0.71 -18.87
N LYS A 90 -2.14 0.12 -19.70
CA LYS A 90 -0.71 -0.05 -20.01
C LYS A 90 0.16 0.11 -18.77
N LEU A 91 -0.18 1.06 -17.89
CA LEU A 91 0.49 1.25 -16.61
C LEU A 91 0.28 0.02 -15.71
N GLU A 92 -0.97 -0.42 -15.57
CA GLU A 92 -1.34 -1.54 -14.71
C GLU A 92 -0.62 -2.83 -15.11
N LEU A 93 -0.60 -3.16 -16.41
CA LEU A 93 0.13 -4.32 -16.93
C LEU A 93 1.64 -4.20 -16.68
N ARG A 94 2.21 -3.03 -16.93
CA ARG A 94 3.65 -2.81 -16.71
C ARG A 94 4.04 -2.96 -15.24
N ILE A 95 3.19 -2.51 -14.32
CA ILE A 95 3.41 -2.69 -12.88
C ILE A 95 3.39 -4.18 -12.51
N ILE A 96 2.43 -4.96 -13.05
CA ILE A 96 2.36 -6.40 -12.81
C ILE A 96 3.60 -7.13 -13.36
N ASP A 97 4.07 -6.79 -14.57
CA ASP A 97 5.29 -7.37 -15.14
C ASP A 97 6.52 -7.09 -14.27
N ILE A 98 6.64 -5.86 -13.75
CA ILE A 98 7.73 -5.48 -12.85
C ILE A 98 7.62 -6.24 -11.53
N ALA A 99 6.42 -6.31 -10.95
CA ALA A 99 6.17 -7.04 -9.72
C ALA A 99 6.56 -8.52 -9.83
N GLN A 100 6.21 -9.16 -10.95
CA GLN A 100 6.61 -10.54 -11.23
C GLN A 100 8.13 -10.71 -11.26
N LYS A 101 8.84 -9.83 -11.98
CA LYS A 101 10.31 -9.86 -12.08
C LYS A 101 11.02 -9.53 -10.78
N GLN A 102 10.35 -8.92 -9.82
CA GLN A 102 10.90 -8.55 -8.53
C GLN A 102 10.34 -9.43 -7.40
N GLU A 103 9.60 -10.50 -7.73
CA GLU A 103 9.06 -11.47 -6.78
C GLU A 103 8.19 -10.82 -5.69
N VAL A 104 7.46 -9.77 -6.07
CA VAL A 104 6.61 -8.97 -5.18
C VAL A 104 5.40 -9.79 -4.73
N ASP A 105 5.06 -9.69 -3.45
CA ASP A 105 3.87 -10.34 -2.86
C ASP A 105 2.82 -9.34 -2.35
N GLU A 106 3.17 -8.06 -2.27
CA GLU A 106 2.24 -6.98 -1.94
C GLU A 106 2.61 -5.63 -2.57
N PHE A 107 1.60 -4.83 -2.84
CA PHE A 107 1.72 -3.46 -3.31
C PHE A 107 1.29 -2.50 -2.21
N ILE A 108 2.08 -1.45 -2.00
CA ILE A 108 1.74 -0.34 -1.11
C ILE A 108 1.60 0.92 -1.97
N ILE A 109 0.37 1.39 -2.11
CA ILE A 109 0.04 2.52 -2.98
C ILE A 109 -0.27 3.73 -2.11
N GLY A 110 0.41 4.85 -2.37
CA GLY A 110 0.17 6.11 -1.68
C GLY A 110 -1.24 6.64 -1.94
N LEU A 111 -1.98 6.92 -0.86
CA LEU A 111 -3.31 7.54 -0.91
C LEU A 111 -3.20 8.98 -0.41
N PRO A 112 -3.09 9.98 -1.31
CA PRO A 112 -2.99 11.37 -0.91
C PRO A 112 -4.31 11.81 -0.28
N LEU A 113 -4.25 12.41 0.90
CA LEU A 113 -5.40 13.03 1.58
C LEU A 113 -5.17 14.54 1.70
N SER A 114 -6.25 15.29 1.89
CA SER A 114 -6.15 16.70 2.26
C SER A 114 -5.56 16.87 3.67
N SER A 115 -5.18 18.10 4.03
CA SER A 115 -4.63 18.43 5.36
C SER A 115 -5.59 18.12 6.51
N ASP A 116 -6.89 18.09 6.25
CA ASP A 116 -7.94 17.68 7.21
C ASP A 116 -8.29 16.18 7.11
N GLY A 117 -7.49 15.39 6.38
CA GLY A 117 -7.61 13.93 6.29
C GLY A 117 -8.74 13.44 5.39
N LYS A 118 -9.28 14.27 4.51
CA LYS A 118 -10.38 13.91 3.60
C LYS A 118 -9.86 13.47 2.24
N GLU A 119 -10.66 12.64 1.59
CA GLU A 119 -10.40 12.26 0.20
C GLU A 119 -10.61 13.43 -0.76
N THR A 120 -9.77 13.44 -1.79
CA THR A 120 -9.70 14.45 -2.83
C THR A 120 -10.00 13.81 -4.20
N PRO A 121 -10.19 14.61 -5.26
CA PRO A 121 -10.26 14.07 -6.62
C PRO A 121 -9.05 13.22 -7.01
N GLN A 122 -7.86 13.47 -6.44
CA GLN A 122 -6.69 12.64 -6.65
C GLN A 122 -6.81 11.30 -5.93
N SER A 123 -7.29 11.29 -4.68
CA SER A 123 -7.56 10.06 -3.91
C SER A 123 -8.50 9.13 -4.68
N ASN A 124 -9.57 9.67 -5.28
CA ASN A 124 -10.50 8.91 -6.11
C ASN A 124 -9.82 8.26 -7.33
N LYS A 125 -8.90 8.97 -7.99
CA LYS A 125 -8.12 8.44 -9.12
C LYS A 125 -7.20 7.31 -8.68
N VAL A 126 -6.49 7.50 -7.55
CA VAL A 126 -5.64 6.47 -6.94
C VAL A 126 -6.45 5.22 -6.64
N ARG A 127 -7.58 5.36 -5.94
CA ARG A 127 -8.48 4.23 -5.62
C ARG A 127 -8.94 3.47 -6.86
N SER A 128 -9.30 4.20 -7.92
CA SER A 128 -9.73 3.60 -9.18
C SER A 128 -8.63 2.75 -9.82
N VAL A 129 -7.39 3.25 -9.86
CA VAL A 129 -6.22 2.50 -10.37
C VAL A 129 -5.90 1.31 -9.45
N ALA A 130 -5.89 1.53 -8.13
CA ALA A 130 -5.63 0.49 -7.14
C ALA A 130 -6.63 -0.67 -7.24
N GLY A 131 -7.91 -0.38 -7.44
CA GLY A 131 -8.94 -1.41 -7.63
C GLY A 131 -8.69 -2.28 -8.87
N ARG A 132 -8.32 -1.67 -10.00
CA ARG A 132 -7.99 -2.43 -11.23
C ARG A 132 -6.68 -3.20 -11.12
N LEU A 133 -5.71 -2.67 -10.38
CA LEU A 133 -4.47 -3.37 -10.07
C LEU A 133 -4.72 -4.55 -9.12
N ALA A 134 -5.56 -4.37 -8.10
CA ALA A 134 -5.90 -5.40 -7.13
C ALA A 134 -6.54 -6.65 -7.77
N VAL A 135 -7.40 -6.46 -8.76
CA VAL A 135 -7.97 -7.58 -9.54
C VAL A 135 -6.84 -8.41 -10.18
N ARG A 136 -5.89 -7.77 -10.88
CA ARG A 136 -4.79 -8.45 -11.57
C ARG A 136 -3.76 -9.05 -10.61
N ALA A 137 -3.50 -8.37 -9.50
CA ALA A 137 -2.61 -8.83 -8.44
C ALA A 137 -3.17 -10.08 -7.76
N ALA A 138 -4.47 -10.09 -7.48
CA ALA A 138 -5.14 -11.21 -6.81
C ALA A 138 -5.18 -12.49 -7.66
N GLU A 139 -5.10 -12.41 -8.99
CA GLU A 139 -4.92 -13.59 -9.85
C GLU A 139 -3.68 -14.41 -9.45
N ARG A 140 -2.65 -13.74 -8.91
CA ARG A 140 -1.38 -14.30 -8.44
C ARG A 140 -1.30 -14.42 -6.92
N GLY A 141 -2.39 -14.11 -6.21
CA GLY A 141 -2.41 -14.09 -4.74
C GLY A 141 -1.70 -12.88 -4.11
N TRP A 142 -1.37 -11.84 -4.89
CA TRP A 142 -0.68 -10.64 -4.39
C TRP A 142 -1.65 -9.60 -3.85
N ARG A 143 -1.25 -8.97 -2.75
CA ARG A 143 -2.13 -8.08 -1.97
C ARG A 143 -1.90 -6.63 -2.37
N VAL A 144 -2.95 -5.80 -2.32
CA VAL A 144 -2.82 -4.37 -2.60
C VAL A 144 -3.34 -3.58 -1.42
N TYR A 145 -2.50 -2.74 -0.85
CA TYR A 145 -2.84 -1.85 0.25
C TYR A 145 -2.74 -0.39 -0.21
N LEU A 146 -3.70 0.42 0.21
CA LEU A 146 -3.59 1.88 0.19
C LEU A 146 -2.98 2.35 1.50
N GLN A 147 -1.93 3.15 1.47
CA GLN A 147 -1.33 3.79 2.65
C GLN A 147 -1.77 5.25 2.68
N GLU A 148 -2.44 5.68 3.75
CA GLU A 148 -2.79 7.08 3.92
C GLU A 148 -1.54 7.96 3.98
N GLU A 149 -1.54 9.04 3.18
CA GLU A 149 -0.47 10.02 3.14
C GLU A 149 -0.96 11.40 3.54
N TYR A 150 -0.24 11.96 4.50
CA TYR A 150 -0.38 13.32 4.99
C TYR A 150 0.93 14.02 4.64
N GLY A 151 0.88 15.07 3.81
CA GLY A 151 2.09 15.80 3.48
C GLY A 151 2.01 16.60 2.20
N THR A 152 3.04 17.40 1.99
CA THR A 152 3.23 18.21 0.78
C THR A 152 4.47 17.73 0.03
N THR A 153 4.64 18.10 -1.24
CA THR A 153 5.84 17.78 -2.05
C THR A 153 7.16 18.21 -1.37
N ILE A 154 7.11 19.14 -0.43
CA ILE A 154 8.25 19.62 0.37
C ILE A 154 8.83 18.51 1.25
N ASP A 155 7.99 17.65 1.83
CA ASP A 155 8.42 16.56 2.71
C ASP A 155 9.27 15.54 1.93
N ALA A 156 8.90 15.30 0.66
CA ALA A 156 9.66 14.44 -0.23
C ALA A 156 11.01 15.03 -0.65
N MET A 157 11.06 16.36 -0.82
CA MET A 157 12.31 17.06 -1.12
C MET A 157 13.28 17.02 0.07
N SER A 158 12.79 17.22 1.29
CA SER A 158 13.61 17.12 2.52
C SER A 158 14.20 15.73 2.67
N TYR A 159 13.38 14.69 2.50
CA TYR A 159 13.82 13.29 2.57
C TYR A 159 14.99 12.96 1.62
N MET A 160 14.96 13.47 0.39
CA MET A 160 16.04 13.25 -0.57
C MET A 160 17.33 14.00 -0.20
N VAL A 161 17.22 15.15 0.46
CA VAL A 161 18.36 15.93 0.96
C VAL A 161 19.03 15.19 2.12
N ASP A 162 18.25 14.66 3.06
CA ASP A 162 18.75 13.94 4.23
C ASP A 162 19.53 12.66 3.87
N ARG A 163 19.20 12.05 2.71
CA ARG A 163 19.91 10.88 2.16
C ARG A 163 21.20 11.24 1.40
N GLY A 164 21.62 12.51 1.41
CA GLY A 164 22.89 12.95 0.81
C GLY A 164 22.93 12.91 -0.72
N LEU A 165 21.77 12.87 -1.38
CA LEU A 165 21.71 12.69 -2.83
C LEU A 165 22.05 13.99 -3.56
N GLY A 166 22.98 13.94 -4.52
CA GLY A 166 23.30 15.06 -5.41
C GLY A 166 22.08 15.52 -6.22
N LYS A 167 22.03 16.80 -6.60
CA LYS A 167 20.90 17.39 -7.35
C LYS A 167 20.61 16.65 -8.66
N SER A 168 21.65 16.25 -9.39
CA SER A 168 21.53 15.48 -10.65
C SER A 168 20.99 14.07 -10.45
N ALA A 169 21.25 13.42 -9.32
CA ALA A 169 20.72 12.09 -9.00
C ALA A 169 19.23 12.13 -8.61
N ARG A 170 18.73 13.30 -8.21
CA ARG A 170 17.31 13.57 -7.88
C ARG A 170 16.49 13.89 -9.13
N GLU A 171 17.08 14.57 -10.11
CA GLU A 171 16.42 14.92 -11.36
C GLU A 171 15.98 13.65 -12.13
N GLY A 172 14.68 13.54 -12.42
CA GLY A 172 14.09 12.40 -13.13
C GLY A 172 13.75 11.17 -12.28
N LYS A 173 14.20 11.08 -11.01
CA LYS A 173 13.89 9.96 -10.09
C LYS A 173 13.00 10.35 -8.91
N GLN A 174 12.58 11.60 -8.83
CA GLN A 174 11.80 12.12 -7.71
C GLN A 174 10.58 11.26 -7.36
N ASP A 175 9.80 10.82 -8.34
CA ASP A 175 8.60 10.00 -8.05
C ASP A 175 9.00 8.60 -7.52
N ALA A 176 10.10 8.03 -7.98
CA ALA A 176 10.61 6.77 -7.45
C ALA A 176 11.11 6.91 -5.99
N TYR A 177 11.63 8.08 -5.61
CA TYR A 177 11.93 8.39 -4.21
C TYR A 177 10.67 8.59 -3.39
N ALA A 178 9.65 9.26 -3.93
CA ALA A 178 8.35 9.37 -3.27
C ALA A 178 7.77 7.97 -2.97
N ALA A 179 7.80 7.06 -3.95
CA ALA A 179 7.41 5.66 -3.77
C ALA A 179 8.22 4.94 -2.66
N ALA A 180 9.51 5.25 -2.52
CA ALA A 180 10.34 4.69 -1.45
C ALA A 180 9.92 5.23 -0.06
N MET A 181 9.52 6.50 0.02
CA MET A 181 8.98 7.08 1.25
C MET A 181 7.64 6.46 1.66
N VAL A 182 6.79 6.10 0.69
CA VAL A 182 5.54 5.37 0.96
C VAL A 182 5.85 4.06 1.69
N LEU A 183 6.83 3.29 1.18
CA LEU A 183 7.28 2.05 1.82
C LEU A 183 7.89 2.30 3.19
N GLU A 184 8.78 3.27 3.33
CA GLU A 184 9.42 3.59 4.60
C GLU A 184 8.37 3.94 5.67
N ARG A 185 7.41 4.79 5.33
CA ARG A 185 6.27 5.12 6.21
C ARG A 185 5.50 3.87 6.60
N TYR A 186 5.10 3.06 5.63
CA TYR A 186 4.35 1.82 5.86
C TYR A 186 5.05 0.88 6.84
N PHE A 187 6.37 0.67 6.68
CA PHE A 187 7.13 -0.21 7.58
C PHE A 187 7.36 0.42 8.96
N LEU A 188 7.70 1.72 9.03
CA LEU A 188 7.90 2.42 10.31
C LEU A 188 6.62 2.51 11.14
N GLU A 189 5.48 2.74 10.49
CA GLU A 189 4.16 2.75 11.13
C GLU A 189 3.63 1.34 11.42
N SER A 190 4.40 0.28 11.13
CA SER A 190 4.01 -1.13 11.31
C SER A 190 2.69 -1.47 10.60
N GLY A 191 2.49 -0.96 9.38
CA GLY A 191 1.28 -1.20 8.59
C GLY A 191 0.02 -0.57 9.18
N ARG A 192 0.13 0.49 9.97
CA ARG A 192 -1.04 1.29 10.40
C ARG A 192 -1.49 2.20 9.26
N ARG A 193 -2.77 2.61 9.32
CA ARG A 193 -3.40 3.50 8.33
C ARG A 193 -3.31 2.95 6.90
N ILE A 194 -3.37 1.62 6.79
CA ILE A 194 -3.52 0.93 5.52
C ILE A 194 -4.96 0.46 5.33
N GLU A 195 -5.36 0.39 4.08
CA GLU A 195 -6.62 -0.20 3.65
C GLU A 195 -6.33 -1.29 2.61
N LEU A 196 -6.74 -2.54 2.90
CA LEU A 196 -6.66 -3.63 1.93
C LEU A 196 -7.71 -3.44 0.82
N VAL A 197 -7.26 -3.39 -0.42
CA VAL A 197 -8.13 -3.27 -1.60
C VAL A 197 -8.58 -4.67 -2.02
N LEU A 198 -9.80 -5.04 -1.66
CA LEU A 198 -10.37 -6.36 -1.99
C LEU A 198 -11.11 -6.35 -3.34
N PRO A 199 -10.77 -7.26 -4.28
CA PRO A 199 -11.59 -7.51 -5.46
C PRO A 199 -12.99 -7.98 -5.07
N LYS A 200 -14.00 -7.61 -5.87
CA LYS A 200 -15.39 -8.06 -5.64
C LYS A 200 -15.59 -9.56 -5.92
N GLN A 201 -14.72 -10.15 -6.73
CA GLN A 201 -14.74 -11.55 -7.14
C GLN A 201 -14.30 -12.45 -5.99
N LEU A 202 -15.14 -13.40 -5.58
CA LEU A 202 -14.88 -14.29 -4.44
C LEU A 202 -13.72 -15.24 -4.69
N ASP A 203 -13.57 -15.75 -5.92
CA ASP A 203 -12.46 -16.62 -6.30
C ASP A 203 -11.10 -15.91 -6.16
N LEU A 204 -11.04 -14.61 -6.47
CA LEU A 204 -9.84 -13.81 -6.25
C LEU A 204 -9.57 -13.58 -4.77
N GLN A 205 -10.60 -13.38 -3.95
CA GLN A 205 -10.43 -13.29 -2.50
C GLN A 205 -9.89 -14.60 -1.90
N GLU A 206 -10.35 -15.75 -2.40
CA GLU A 206 -9.83 -17.06 -1.99
C GLU A 206 -8.37 -17.25 -2.39
N ARG A 207 -7.96 -16.79 -3.58
CA ARG A 207 -6.54 -16.78 -4.00
C ARG A 207 -5.68 -15.94 -3.07
N LEU A 208 -6.16 -14.76 -2.66
CA LEU A 208 -5.45 -13.94 -1.66
C LEU A 208 -5.25 -14.71 -0.35
N LYS A 209 -6.29 -15.41 0.15
CA LYS A 209 -6.20 -16.22 1.38
C LYS A 209 -5.19 -17.37 1.25
N LYS A 210 -5.12 -18.02 0.10
CA LYS A 210 -4.14 -19.07 -0.18
C LYS A 210 -2.71 -18.52 -0.27
N GLY A 211 -2.55 -17.23 -0.52
CA GLY A 211 -1.27 -16.58 -0.76
C GLY A 211 -0.74 -16.84 -2.17
N CYS A 212 0.46 -16.34 -2.47
CA CYS A 212 1.15 -16.70 -3.70
C CYS A 212 1.26 -18.22 -3.75
N SER A 213 0.77 -18.85 -4.84
CA SER A 213 0.98 -20.29 -5.04
C SER A 213 2.47 -20.53 -4.91
N LYS A 214 2.90 -21.39 -3.97
CA LYS A 214 4.30 -21.78 -3.83
C LYS A 214 4.81 -22.10 -5.23
N ASP A 215 5.90 -21.45 -5.64
CA ASP A 215 6.59 -21.84 -6.86
C ASP A 215 6.86 -23.34 -6.79
N ALA A 216 6.53 -24.04 -7.87
CA ALA A 216 6.76 -25.49 -8.00
C ALA A 216 8.26 -25.84 -7.93
N ASP A 217 9.14 -24.85 -7.92
CA ASP A 217 10.59 -24.99 -7.90
C ASP A 217 11.15 -25.16 -6.48
N TYR A 218 10.33 -25.09 -5.43
CA TYR A 218 10.74 -25.56 -4.10
C TYR A 218 10.57 -27.08 -4.02
N SER A 219 11.40 -27.80 -4.77
CA SER A 219 11.77 -29.15 -4.37
C SER A 219 12.46 -29.03 -3.03
N THR A 220 11.76 -29.42 -1.96
CA THR A 220 12.46 -30.01 -0.83
C THR A 220 13.05 -31.31 -1.37
N ASP A 221 14.28 -31.24 -1.90
CA ASP A 221 15.15 -32.39 -1.88
C ASP A 221 15.41 -32.70 -0.39
N GLU A 222 14.44 -33.36 0.23
CA GLU A 222 14.77 -34.30 1.28
C GLU A 222 15.54 -35.42 0.59
N SER A 223 16.83 -35.44 0.85
CA SER A 223 17.70 -36.58 0.59
C SER A 223 18.48 -36.80 1.87
N ASP A 224 17.96 -37.74 2.64
CA ASP A 224 18.60 -38.64 3.63
C ASP A 224 19.95 -38.25 4.27
#